data_AF-X1LFM4-F1
#
_entry.id   AF-X1LFM4-F1
#
_cell.length_a   1.000
_cell.length_b   1.000
_cell.length_c   1.000
_cell.angle_alpha   90.00
_cell.angle_beta   90.00
_cell.angle_gamma   90.00
#
_symmetry.space_group_name_H-M   'P 1'
#
loop_
_entity.id
_entity.type
_entity.pdbx_description
1 polymer ?
#
loop_
_entity_poly.entity_id
_entity_poly.type
_entity_poly.pdbx_seq_one_letter_code
_entity_poly.pdbx_strand_id
1 'polypeptide(L)'
;YLIKYDKTRAASIVISSDTFLKAAESSENFNGCEAGIILKDTAGKLEFRDGSFLLPEEDNKLAGGWAKVFRKDREKPFYAAVNIAEYRKYTRTGESTHFWKEMPATMIRKVALSHALREAFPNRFAGTYTTAEIEVPEQGLLPPAFTTKDGQPDWRKFWARQSERGIDEVRAHALLNVASIKKDLVNKGKTLEEVDTMITKAIEVAPETKEAIEELFPEEAEPEIPIDEELLKGWEIVRDSIKELKLTDRQIRNWFKHYDLEIGLDNFDKAPPAGITNNILSKFQD
;
A
#
# COMPACT_ATOMS: atom_id res chain seq x y z
N TYR A 1 1.56 -10.84 0.05
CA TYR A 1 1.24 -9.77 -0.92
C TYR A 1 -0.27 -9.65 -1.08
N LEU A 2 -0.74 -8.50 -1.55
CA LEU A 2 -2.17 -8.22 -1.77
C LEU A 2 -2.55 -8.55 -3.22
N ILE A 3 -3.65 -9.28 -3.41
CA ILE A 3 -4.19 -9.58 -4.74
C ILE A 3 -5.57 -8.96 -4.88
N LYS A 4 -5.78 -8.18 -5.93
CA LYS A 4 -7.09 -7.64 -6.28
C LYS A 4 -7.58 -8.27 -7.59
N TYR A 5 -8.52 -9.20 -7.48
CA TYR A 5 -9.06 -9.93 -8.64
C TYR A 5 -10.08 -9.12 -9.45
N ASP A 6 -10.81 -8.21 -8.80
CA ASP A 6 -11.84 -7.38 -9.44
C ASP A 6 -11.82 -5.98 -8.80
N LYS A 7 -12.12 -4.95 -9.59
CA LYS A 7 -12.31 -3.57 -9.12
C LYS A 7 -13.39 -3.46 -8.05
N THR A 8 -14.42 -4.31 -8.11
CA THR A 8 -15.58 -4.29 -7.21
C THR A 8 -15.41 -5.10 -5.92
N ARG A 9 -14.42 -6.02 -5.86
CA ARG A 9 -14.17 -6.86 -4.68
C ARG A 9 -13.00 -6.34 -3.86
N ALA A 10 -13.07 -6.57 -2.54
CA ALA A 10 -11.95 -6.27 -1.64
C ALA A 10 -10.71 -7.10 -2.03
N ALA A 11 -9.52 -6.54 -1.79
CA ALA A 11 -8.27 -7.23 -2.06
C ALA A 11 -8.06 -8.39 -1.07
N SER A 12 -7.60 -9.54 -1.56
CA SER A 12 -7.25 -10.70 -0.75
C SER A 12 -5.80 -10.60 -0.28
N ILE A 13 -5.55 -10.87 1.00
CA ILE A 13 -4.19 -10.95 1.54
C ILE A 13 -3.67 -12.37 1.37
N VAL A 14 -2.54 -12.52 0.67
CA VAL A 14 -1.83 -13.79 0.56
C VAL A 14 -0.58 -13.79 1.42
N ILE A 15 -0.50 -14.74 2.35
CA ILE A 15 0.66 -14.95 3.23
C ILE A 15 1.28 -16.33 3.00
N SER A 16 2.53 -16.51 3.41
CA SER A 16 3.15 -17.84 3.42
C SER A 16 2.50 -18.71 4.50
N SER A 17 2.43 -20.02 4.26
CA SER A 17 1.94 -20.98 5.26
C SER A 17 2.70 -20.87 6.58
N ASP A 18 4.00 -20.59 6.55
CA ASP A 18 4.83 -20.44 7.76
C ASP A 18 4.44 -19.22 8.59
N THR A 19 3.83 -18.20 7.97
CA THR A 19 3.34 -17.01 8.69
C THR A 19 2.22 -17.39 9.66
N PHE A 20 1.35 -18.34 9.28
CA PHE A 20 0.31 -18.84 10.17
C PHE A 20 0.89 -19.48 11.43
N LEU A 21 1.89 -20.35 11.26
CA LEU A 21 2.54 -21.03 12.37
C LEU A 21 3.27 -20.05 13.28
N LYS A 22 4.08 -19.14 12.72
CA LYS A 22 4.79 -18.11 13.50
C LYS A 22 3.82 -17.22 14.30
N ALA A 23 2.71 -16.82 13.69
CA ALA A 23 1.72 -16.00 14.36
C ALA A 23 0.91 -16.79 15.40
N ALA A 24 0.67 -18.09 15.18
CA ALA A 24 0.05 -18.96 16.17
C ALA A 24 0.97 -19.17 17.39
N GLU A 25 2.26 -19.44 17.17
CA GLU A 25 3.28 -19.55 18.23
C GLU A 25 3.40 -18.29 19.08
N SER A 26 3.13 -17.11 18.52
CA SER A 26 3.09 -15.85 19.29
C SER A 26 1.89 -15.73 20.23
N SER A 27 0.90 -16.62 20.13
CA SER A 27 -0.28 -16.62 21.00
C SER A 27 -0.05 -17.52 22.21
N GLU A 28 -0.25 -16.97 23.40
CA GLU A 28 -0.15 -17.73 24.67
C GLU A 28 -1.11 -18.93 24.72
N ASN A 29 -2.23 -18.82 24.00
CA ASN A 29 -3.28 -19.84 23.93
C ASN A 29 -2.98 -20.96 22.93
N PHE A 30 -1.95 -20.86 22.08
CA PHE A 30 -1.60 -21.94 21.16
C PHE A 30 -1.06 -23.16 21.93
N ASN A 31 -1.53 -24.35 21.57
CA ASN A 31 -1.14 -25.61 22.21
C ASN A 31 -0.72 -26.67 21.20
N GLY A 32 -0.20 -26.24 20.05
CA GLY A 32 0.24 -27.13 18.98
C GLY A 32 -0.84 -27.47 17.96
N CYS A 33 -0.44 -28.28 16.98
CA CYS A 33 -1.31 -28.74 15.90
C CYS A 33 -0.91 -30.14 15.41
N GLU A 34 -1.90 -30.89 14.94
CA GLU A 34 -1.73 -32.13 14.19
C GLU A 34 -2.18 -31.89 12.75
N ALA A 35 -1.48 -32.45 11.77
CA ALA A 35 -1.92 -32.35 10.38
C ALA A 35 -1.40 -33.52 9.57
N GLY A 36 -2.24 -33.97 8.65
CA GLY A 36 -2.01 -35.18 7.88
C GLY A 36 -2.69 -35.18 6.52
N ILE A 37 -2.61 -36.33 5.85
CA ILE A 37 -3.25 -36.59 4.56
C ILE A 37 -4.40 -37.59 4.72
N ILE A 38 -5.33 -37.55 3.78
CA ILE A 38 -6.46 -38.46 3.69
C ILE A 38 -6.28 -39.28 2.43
N LEU A 39 -6.22 -40.61 2.58
CA LEU A 39 -6.23 -41.55 1.46
C LEU A 39 -7.60 -42.18 1.31
N LYS A 40 -7.96 -42.54 0.09
CA LYS A 40 -9.16 -43.29 -0.24
C LYS A 40 -8.76 -44.62 -0.86
N ASP A 41 -9.13 -45.71 -0.20
CA ASP A 41 -8.91 -47.05 -0.73
C ASP A 41 -9.89 -47.35 -1.89
N THR A 42 -9.59 -48.38 -2.67
CA THR A 42 -10.42 -48.94 -3.74
C THR A 42 -11.85 -49.25 -3.31
N ALA A 43 -12.05 -49.65 -2.04
CA ALA A 43 -13.36 -49.87 -1.44
C ALA A 43 -14.11 -48.58 -1.04
N GLY A 44 -13.50 -47.40 -1.21
CA GLY A 44 -14.06 -46.11 -0.85
C GLY A 44 -13.86 -45.70 0.62
N LYS A 45 -13.19 -46.52 1.43
CA LYS A 45 -12.86 -46.21 2.83
C LYS A 45 -11.78 -45.13 2.90
N LEU A 46 -11.97 -44.17 3.81
CA LEU A 46 -10.99 -43.12 4.06
C LEU A 46 -10.01 -43.55 5.18
N GLU A 47 -8.72 -43.36 4.92
CA GLU A 47 -7.63 -43.51 5.89
C GLU A 47 -7.04 -42.14 6.20
N PHE A 48 -6.97 -41.80 7.49
CA PHE A 48 -6.35 -40.57 7.97
C PHE A 48 -4.94 -40.90 8.44
N ARG A 49 -3.95 -40.33 7.77
CA ARG A 49 -2.52 -40.57 8.06
C ARG A 49 -1.87 -39.31 8.56
N ASP A 50 -1.13 -39.40 9.67
CA ASP A 50 -0.37 -38.29 10.22
C ASP A 50 0.80 -37.92 9.29
N GLY A 51 1.06 -36.62 9.16
CA GLY A 51 2.11 -36.11 8.28
C GLY A 51 1.75 -36.20 6.79
N SER A 52 2.76 -36.07 5.94
CA SER A 52 2.60 -36.05 4.47
C SER A 52 3.37 -37.17 3.77
N PHE A 53 3.63 -38.28 4.48
CA PHE A 53 4.31 -39.42 3.90
C PHE A 53 3.36 -40.18 2.97
N LEU A 54 3.72 -40.22 1.68
CA LEU A 54 2.97 -40.86 0.61
C LEU A 54 3.96 -41.62 -0.27
N LEU A 55 3.70 -42.90 -0.50
CA LEU A 55 4.49 -43.70 -1.43
C LEU A 55 4.08 -43.39 -2.88
N PRO A 56 5.00 -43.48 -3.86
CA PRO A 56 4.67 -43.22 -5.26
C PRO A 56 3.52 -44.09 -5.80
N GLU A 57 3.39 -45.34 -5.33
CA GLU A 57 2.33 -46.25 -5.76
C GLU A 57 0.95 -45.91 -5.16
N GLU A 58 0.91 -45.01 -4.18
CA GLU A 58 -0.29 -44.56 -3.48
C GLU A 58 -0.81 -43.20 -3.96
N ASP A 59 -0.15 -42.54 -4.94
CA ASP A 59 -0.53 -41.19 -5.36
C ASP A 59 -1.99 -41.09 -5.82
N ASN A 60 -2.49 -42.11 -6.52
CA ASN A 60 -3.87 -42.20 -6.98
C ASN A 60 -4.89 -42.38 -5.83
N LYS A 61 -4.44 -42.75 -4.63
CA LYS A 61 -5.27 -42.88 -3.43
C LYS A 61 -5.37 -41.57 -2.66
N LEU A 62 -4.54 -40.56 -2.95
CA LEU A 62 -4.56 -39.28 -2.24
C LEU A 62 -5.89 -38.54 -2.50
N ALA A 63 -6.70 -38.42 -1.45
CA ALA A 63 -8.04 -37.83 -1.53
C ALA A 63 -8.12 -36.43 -0.91
N GLY A 64 -7.27 -36.13 0.06
CA GLY A 64 -7.38 -34.87 0.79
C GLY A 64 -6.32 -34.67 1.85
N GLY A 65 -6.53 -33.65 2.67
CA GLY A 65 -5.71 -33.29 3.82
C GLY A 65 -6.58 -33.01 5.03
N TRP A 66 -6.03 -33.20 6.22
CA TRP A 66 -6.71 -32.88 7.47
C TRP A 66 -5.78 -32.19 8.45
N ALA A 67 -6.34 -31.41 9.37
CA ALA A 67 -5.60 -30.79 10.45
C ALA A 67 -6.47 -30.57 11.69
N LYS A 68 -5.81 -30.54 12.85
CA LYS A 68 -6.35 -30.14 14.15
C LYS A 68 -5.45 -29.08 14.76
N VAL A 69 -6.04 -28.02 15.28
CA VAL A 69 -5.32 -27.00 16.05
C VAL A 69 -5.86 -26.98 17.47
N PHE A 70 -4.94 -27.05 18.43
CA PHE A 70 -5.27 -27.08 19.84
C PHE A 70 -5.04 -25.70 20.45
N ARG A 71 -5.96 -25.30 21.32
CA ARG A 71 -5.84 -24.09 22.11
C ARG A 71 -6.04 -24.39 23.59
N LYS A 72 -5.29 -23.72 24.45
CA LYS A 72 -5.36 -23.92 25.91
C LYS A 72 -6.69 -23.45 26.50
N ASP A 73 -7.34 -22.48 25.87
CA ASP A 73 -8.59 -21.88 26.33
C ASP A 73 -9.86 -22.60 25.81
N ARG A 74 -9.71 -23.77 25.17
CA ARG A 74 -10.80 -24.58 24.61
C ARG A 74 -10.52 -26.06 24.79
N GLU A 75 -11.55 -26.84 25.11
CA GLU A 75 -11.41 -28.30 25.28
C GLU A 75 -11.34 -29.05 23.95
N LYS A 76 -12.09 -28.58 22.94
CA LYS A 76 -12.15 -29.23 21.62
C LYS A 76 -11.20 -28.55 20.63
N PRO A 77 -10.47 -29.31 19.81
CA PRO A 77 -9.63 -28.74 18.77
C PRO A 77 -10.49 -28.19 17.62
N PHE A 78 -9.90 -27.26 16.88
CA PHE A 78 -10.43 -26.81 15.60
C PHE A 78 -9.98 -27.79 14.52
N TYR A 79 -10.92 -28.40 13.83
CA TYR A 79 -10.66 -29.46 12.86
C TYR A 79 -11.07 -29.01 11.46
N ALA A 80 -10.17 -29.22 10.50
CA ALA A 80 -10.46 -29.02 9.09
C ALA A 80 -10.05 -30.25 8.28
N ALA A 81 -10.88 -30.61 7.30
CA ALA A 81 -10.57 -31.59 6.27
C ALA A 81 -10.95 -31.02 4.91
N VAL A 82 -10.06 -31.20 3.94
CA VAL A 82 -10.17 -30.60 2.60
C VAL A 82 -9.97 -31.64 1.53
N ASN A 83 -10.75 -31.55 0.46
CA ASN A 83 -10.64 -32.42 -0.70
C ASN A 83 -9.54 -31.91 -1.64
N ILE A 84 -8.65 -32.78 -2.10
CA ILE A 84 -7.57 -32.39 -3.01
C ILE A 84 -8.10 -31.79 -4.33
N ALA A 85 -9.27 -32.23 -4.79
CA ALA A 85 -9.87 -31.76 -6.03
C ALA A 85 -10.23 -30.26 -6.01
N GLU A 86 -10.47 -29.68 -4.84
CA GLU A 86 -10.82 -28.25 -4.69
C GLU A 86 -9.60 -27.33 -4.83
N TYR A 87 -8.40 -27.85 -4.53
CA TYR A 87 -7.19 -27.04 -4.40
C TYR A 87 -6.10 -27.37 -5.42
N ARG A 88 -6.17 -28.55 -6.06
CA ARG A 88 -5.20 -28.94 -7.08
C ARG A 88 -5.26 -27.92 -8.22
N LYS A 89 -4.16 -27.20 -8.41
CA LYS A 89 -4.05 -26.13 -9.42
C LYS A 89 -3.56 -26.67 -10.74
N TYR A 90 -4.18 -26.19 -11.81
CA TYR A 90 -3.85 -26.55 -13.18
C TYR A 90 -3.24 -25.36 -13.91
N THR A 91 -2.28 -25.63 -14.78
CA THR A 91 -1.71 -24.68 -15.73
C THR A 91 -2.73 -24.36 -16.82
N ARG A 92 -2.44 -23.34 -17.64
CA ARG A 92 -3.27 -22.99 -18.80
C ARG A 92 -3.37 -24.11 -19.85
N THR A 93 -2.44 -25.06 -19.82
CA THR A 93 -2.44 -26.26 -20.68
C THR A 93 -3.23 -27.43 -20.07
N GLY A 94 -3.80 -27.27 -18.88
CA GLY A 94 -4.60 -28.29 -18.19
C GLY A 94 -3.79 -29.28 -17.35
N GLU A 95 -2.48 -29.11 -17.23
CA GLU A 95 -1.62 -29.95 -16.40
C GLU A 95 -1.56 -29.45 -14.96
N SER A 96 -1.34 -30.33 -13.97
CA SER A 96 -1.12 -29.86 -12.60
C SER A 96 0.15 -29.02 -12.50
N THR A 97 0.07 -27.90 -11.76
CA THR A 97 1.23 -27.05 -11.49
C THR A 97 2.36 -27.80 -10.78
N HIS A 98 3.61 -27.37 -11.00
CA HIS A 98 4.83 -28.06 -10.54
C HIS A 98 4.75 -28.57 -9.09
N PHE A 99 4.41 -27.71 -8.12
CA PHE A 99 4.33 -28.10 -6.72
C PHE A 99 3.24 -29.15 -6.42
N TRP A 100 2.11 -29.08 -7.12
CA TRP A 100 1.02 -30.05 -6.97
C TRP A 100 1.29 -31.36 -7.71
N LYS A 101 2.22 -31.36 -8.67
CA LYS A 101 2.72 -32.55 -9.36
C LYS A 101 3.82 -33.25 -8.55
N GLU A 102 4.76 -32.50 -8.00
CA GLU A 102 5.92 -33.06 -7.27
C GLU A 102 5.63 -33.39 -5.81
N MET A 103 4.83 -32.56 -5.12
CA MET A 103 4.62 -32.68 -3.67
C MET A 103 3.13 -32.54 -3.28
N PRO A 104 2.20 -33.31 -3.90
CA PRO A 104 0.77 -33.16 -3.65
C PRO A 104 0.37 -33.39 -2.18
N ALA A 105 0.96 -34.39 -1.52
CA ALA A 105 0.70 -34.69 -0.11
C ALA A 105 1.08 -33.52 0.83
N THR A 106 2.26 -32.94 0.62
CA THR A 106 2.73 -31.79 1.40
C THR A 106 1.85 -30.57 1.17
N MET A 107 1.43 -30.33 -0.07
CA MET A 107 0.58 -29.20 -0.44
C MET A 107 -0.80 -29.31 0.20
N ILE A 108 -1.48 -30.45 0.06
CA ILE A 108 -2.84 -30.59 0.61
C ILE A 108 -2.85 -30.57 2.15
N ARG A 109 -1.80 -31.12 2.79
CA ARG A 109 -1.60 -30.99 4.23
C ARG A 109 -1.46 -29.53 4.68
N LYS A 110 -0.72 -28.71 3.93
CA LYS A 110 -0.55 -27.27 4.22
C LYS A 110 -1.87 -26.50 4.10
N VAL A 111 -2.68 -26.83 3.10
CA VAL A 111 -4.02 -26.24 2.94
C VAL A 111 -4.90 -26.57 4.14
N ALA A 112 -4.99 -27.84 4.52
CA ALA A 112 -5.79 -28.27 5.67
C ALA A 112 -5.39 -27.56 6.97
N LEU A 113 -4.08 -27.44 7.22
CA LEU A 113 -3.55 -26.73 8.37
C LEU A 113 -3.88 -25.23 8.35
N SER A 114 -3.82 -24.59 7.18
CA SER A 114 -4.17 -23.18 7.02
C SER A 114 -5.64 -22.92 7.30
N HIS A 115 -6.53 -23.86 6.93
CA HIS A 115 -7.94 -23.82 7.31
C HIS A 115 -8.13 -23.93 8.82
N ALA A 116 -7.57 -24.96 9.46
CA ALA A 116 -7.70 -25.16 10.90
C ALA A 116 -7.12 -24.00 11.72
N LEU A 117 -5.99 -23.41 11.28
CA LEU A 117 -5.39 -22.23 11.93
C LEU A 117 -6.26 -20.99 11.78
N ARG A 118 -6.93 -20.79 10.63
CA ARG A 118 -7.88 -19.68 10.44
C ARG A 118 -9.09 -19.78 11.35
N GLU A 119 -9.63 -20.98 11.50
CA GLU A 119 -10.74 -21.23 12.43
C GLU A 119 -10.31 -21.09 13.90
N ALA A 120 -9.09 -21.52 14.23
CA ALA A 120 -8.55 -21.42 15.57
C ALA A 120 -8.20 -19.98 15.97
N PHE A 121 -7.77 -19.12 15.04
CA PHE A 121 -7.38 -17.73 15.33
C PHE A 121 -8.00 -16.73 14.33
N PRO A 122 -9.34 -16.60 14.31
CA PRO A 122 -10.03 -15.77 13.32
C PRO A 122 -9.62 -14.30 13.39
N ASN A 123 -9.41 -13.76 14.60
CA ASN A 123 -8.98 -12.36 14.77
C ASN A 123 -7.62 -12.05 14.14
N ARG A 124 -6.76 -13.06 13.96
CA ARG A 124 -5.42 -12.89 13.36
C ARG A 124 -5.39 -13.20 11.88
N PHE A 125 -6.22 -14.15 11.44
CA PHE A 125 -6.10 -14.73 10.12
C PHE A 125 -7.34 -14.61 9.23
N ALA A 126 -8.42 -14.00 9.70
CA ALA A 126 -9.60 -13.75 8.86
C ALA A 126 -9.23 -13.00 7.57
N GLY A 127 -9.79 -13.44 6.45
CA GLY A 127 -9.55 -12.83 5.14
C GLY A 127 -8.16 -13.10 4.54
N THR A 128 -7.34 -13.94 5.19
CA THR A 128 -6.04 -14.35 4.65
C THR A 128 -6.12 -15.68 3.91
N TYR A 129 -5.27 -15.83 2.91
CA TYR A 129 -5.12 -17.03 2.10
C TYR A 129 -3.63 -17.35 1.93
N THR A 130 -3.34 -18.60 1.56
CA THR A 130 -2.01 -19.03 1.17
C THR A 130 -1.88 -19.14 -0.34
N THR A 131 -0.64 -19.13 -0.82
CA THR A 131 -0.30 -19.45 -2.22
C THR A 131 -0.68 -20.86 -2.61
N ALA A 132 -0.90 -21.76 -1.64
CA ALA A 132 -1.43 -23.10 -1.90
C ALA A 132 -2.94 -23.06 -2.22
N GLU A 133 -3.68 -22.10 -1.68
CA GLU A 133 -5.14 -22.05 -1.76
C GLU A 133 -5.66 -21.28 -2.96
N ILE A 134 -5.06 -20.13 -3.29
CA ILE A 134 -5.56 -19.28 -4.37
C ILE A 134 -4.57 -19.14 -5.50
N GLU A 135 -5.03 -19.20 -6.73
CA GLU A 135 -4.19 -18.90 -7.88
C GLU A 135 -3.78 -17.43 -7.78
N VAL A 136 -2.48 -17.23 -7.72
CA VAL A 136 -1.89 -15.91 -7.74
C VAL A 136 -1.83 -15.58 -9.22
N PRO A 137 -2.54 -14.55 -9.70
CA PRO A 137 -2.41 -14.15 -11.09
C PRO A 137 -0.93 -14.01 -11.41
N GLU A 138 -0.46 -14.72 -12.45
CA GLU A 138 0.88 -14.55 -13.00
C GLU A 138 1.06 -13.06 -13.21
N GLN A 139 1.85 -12.42 -12.34
CA GLN A 139 1.89 -10.97 -12.09
C GLN A 139 1.03 -10.19 -13.08
N GLY A 140 -0.24 -10.00 -12.74
CA GLY A 140 -1.02 -9.01 -13.46
C GLY A 140 -0.22 -7.72 -13.35
N LEU A 141 0.23 -7.18 -14.50
CA LEU A 141 0.87 -5.87 -14.56
C LEU A 141 0.10 -4.99 -13.60
N LEU A 142 0.76 -4.50 -12.55
CA LEU A 142 0.18 -3.42 -11.76
C LEU A 142 -0.33 -2.41 -12.79
N PRO A 143 -1.58 -1.92 -12.69
CA PRO A 143 -2.05 -0.92 -13.62
C PRO A 143 -0.97 0.16 -13.65
N PRO A 144 -0.42 0.48 -14.83
CA PRO A 144 0.83 1.21 -14.89
C PRO A 144 0.71 2.47 -14.04
N ALA A 145 1.64 2.62 -13.09
CA ALA A 145 1.49 3.47 -11.91
C ALA A 145 1.18 4.93 -12.29
N PHE A 146 1.66 5.33 -13.47
CA PHE A 146 1.57 6.68 -14.00
C PHE A 146 0.97 6.71 -15.41
N THR A 147 -0.02 5.86 -15.70
CA THR A 147 -0.73 5.90 -16.99
C THR A 147 -2.22 6.10 -16.77
N THR A 148 -2.84 6.92 -17.63
CA THR A 148 -4.29 7.14 -17.66
C THR A 148 -5.00 5.93 -18.30
N LYS A 149 -6.34 5.89 -18.22
CA LYS A 149 -7.14 4.82 -18.86
C LYS A 149 -6.92 4.73 -20.38
N ASP A 150 -6.48 5.82 -21.00
CA ASP A 150 -6.27 5.95 -22.44
C ASP A 150 -4.81 5.67 -22.85
N GLY A 151 -3.97 5.18 -21.93
CA GLY A 151 -2.58 4.84 -22.22
C GLY A 151 -1.61 6.04 -22.22
N GLN A 152 -2.06 7.24 -21.82
CA GLN A 152 -1.22 8.45 -21.78
C GLN A 152 -0.51 8.60 -20.43
N PRO A 153 0.67 9.26 -20.36
CA PRO A 153 1.37 9.53 -19.10
C PRO A 153 0.56 10.41 -18.14
N ASP A 154 0.34 9.94 -16.91
CA ASP A 154 -0.34 10.63 -15.81
C ASP A 154 0.69 11.39 -14.95
N TRP A 155 1.04 12.59 -15.42
CA TRP A 155 1.99 13.48 -14.74
C TRP A 155 1.55 13.90 -13.34
N ARG A 156 0.23 13.96 -13.08
CA ARG A 156 -0.30 14.36 -11.77
C ARG A 156 0.04 13.32 -10.71
N LYS A 157 -0.17 12.04 -11.01
CA LYS A 157 0.22 10.94 -10.10
C LYS A 157 1.73 10.82 -9.94
N PHE A 158 2.48 11.03 -11.02
CA PHE A 158 3.94 10.98 -10.98
C PHE A 158 4.53 12.01 -10.02
N TRP A 159 4.12 13.28 -10.12
CA TRP A 159 4.60 14.33 -9.25
C TRP A 159 4.08 14.25 -7.82
N ALA A 160 2.84 13.77 -7.61
CA ALA A 160 2.34 13.50 -6.26
C ALA A 160 3.25 12.52 -5.49
N ARG A 161 3.70 11.45 -6.15
CA ARG A 161 4.63 10.47 -5.54
C ARG A 161 6.03 11.03 -5.30
N GLN A 162 6.56 11.86 -6.19
CA GLN A 162 7.88 12.49 -5.94
C GLN A 162 7.80 13.49 -4.78
N SER A 163 6.69 14.24 -4.68
CA SER A 163 6.43 15.15 -3.57
C SER A 163 6.33 14.42 -2.23
N GLU A 164 5.68 13.26 -2.18
CA GLU A 164 5.67 12.38 -0.98
C GLU A 164 7.08 11.92 -0.56
N ARG A 165 8.05 11.90 -1.48
CA ARG A 165 9.47 11.58 -1.22
C ARG A 165 10.32 12.82 -0.91
N GLY A 166 9.72 14.00 -0.80
CA GLY A 166 10.46 15.25 -0.60
C GLY A 166 11.31 15.67 -1.82
N ILE A 167 10.87 15.29 -3.02
CA ILE A 167 11.54 15.60 -4.28
C ILE A 167 10.66 16.57 -5.06
N ASP A 168 11.17 17.77 -5.23
CA ASP A 168 10.58 18.77 -6.12
C ASP A 168 11.09 18.59 -7.56
N GLU A 169 10.57 19.40 -8.49
CA GLU A 169 10.93 19.32 -9.90
C GLU A 169 12.42 19.60 -10.14
N VAL A 170 12.99 20.54 -9.37
CA VAL A 170 14.40 20.94 -9.48
C VAL A 170 15.32 19.80 -9.05
N ARG A 171 15.05 19.18 -7.90
CA ARG A 171 15.80 18.04 -7.39
C ARG A 171 15.64 16.82 -8.30
N ALA A 172 14.45 16.57 -8.86
CA ALA A 172 14.26 15.49 -9.82
C ALA A 172 15.09 15.70 -11.10
N HIS A 173 15.15 16.92 -11.62
CA HIS A 173 15.99 17.28 -12.76
C HIS A 173 17.48 17.12 -12.45
N ALA A 174 17.92 17.55 -11.26
CA ALA A 174 19.30 17.41 -10.80
C ALA A 174 19.71 15.94 -10.62
N LEU A 175 18.88 15.13 -9.94
CA LEU A 175 19.13 13.70 -9.70
C LEU A 175 19.27 12.90 -11.00
N LEU A 176 18.53 13.30 -12.04
CA LEU A 176 18.53 12.64 -13.34
C LEU A 176 19.50 13.27 -14.35
N ASN A 177 20.12 14.40 -14.00
CA ASN A 177 20.97 15.20 -14.87
C ASN A 177 20.29 15.53 -16.23
N VAL A 178 19.04 16.00 -16.17
CA VAL A 178 18.23 16.37 -17.36
C VAL A 178 17.64 17.77 -17.21
N ALA A 179 17.48 18.49 -18.33
CA ALA A 179 16.85 19.80 -18.33
C ALA A 179 15.31 19.71 -18.33
N SER A 180 14.76 18.63 -18.89
CA SER A 180 13.33 18.35 -18.84
C SER A 180 13.05 16.85 -18.91
N ILE A 181 12.45 16.29 -17.85
CA ILE A 181 12.03 14.87 -17.83
C ILE A 181 11.13 14.52 -19.02
N LYS A 182 10.23 15.43 -19.41
CA LYS A 182 9.33 15.21 -20.55
C LYS A 182 10.08 15.15 -21.89
N LYS A 183 10.94 16.13 -22.18
CA LYS A 183 11.64 16.20 -23.48
C LYS A 183 12.80 15.21 -23.57
N ASP A 184 13.54 15.05 -22.49
CA ASP A 184 14.81 14.32 -22.51
C ASP A 184 14.65 12.83 -22.24
N LEU A 185 13.57 12.40 -21.57
CA LEU A 185 13.32 11.00 -21.23
C LEU A 185 12.03 10.49 -21.86
N VAL A 186 10.88 11.10 -21.55
CA VAL A 186 9.57 10.57 -21.96
C VAL A 186 9.37 10.62 -23.48
N ASN A 187 9.68 11.75 -24.11
CA ASN A 187 9.60 11.88 -25.57
C ASN A 187 10.62 11.00 -26.31
N LYS A 188 11.69 10.55 -25.65
CA LYS A 188 12.67 9.60 -26.20
C LYS A 188 12.29 8.13 -25.95
N GLY A 189 11.06 7.88 -25.49
CA GLY A 189 10.49 6.54 -25.35
C GLY A 189 10.57 5.94 -23.96
N LYS A 190 11.04 6.68 -22.94
CA LYS A 190 11.00 6.19 -21.55
C LYS A 190 9.61 6.35 -20.93
N THR A 191 9.17 5.36 -20.17
CA THR A 191 7.93 5.48 -19.39
C THR A 191 8.18 6.28 -18.11
N LEU A 192 7.12 6.85 -17.53
CA LEU A 192 7.22 7.52 -16.22
C LEU A 192 7.65 6.55 -15.09
N GLU A 193 7.41 5.25 -15.25
CA GLU A 193 7.88 4.22 -14.31
C GLU A 193 9.39 4.02 -14.38
N GLU A 194 9.96 4.03 -15.59
CA GLU A 194 11.41 4.02 -15.77
C GLU A 194 12.04 5.26 -15.16
N VAL A 195 11.43 6.44 -15.35
CA VAL A 195 11.89 7.68 -14.75
C VAL A 195 11.84 7.60 -13.21
N ASP A 196 10.74 7.12 -12.62
CA ASP A 196 10.63 6.94 -11.16
C ASP A 196 11.69 5.98 -10.62
N THR A 197 12.00 4.92 -11.37
CA THR A 197 13.04 3.96 -11.02
C THR A 197 14.43 4.61 -11.09
N MET A 198 14.68 5.45 -12.09
CA MET A 198 15.93 6.21 -12.20
C MET A 198 16.10 7.18 -11.03
N ILE A 199 15.03 7.89 -10.63
CA ILE A 199 15.05 8.77 -9.46
C ILE A 199 15.35 7.95 -8.19
N THR A 200 14.69 6.81 -8.02
CA THR A 200 14.90 5.93 -6.85
C THR A 200 16.35 5.46 -6.76
N LYS A 201 16.95 5.04 -7.88
CA LYS A 201 18.37 4.64 -7.93
C LYS A 201 19.32 5.82 -7.66
N ALA A 202 19.00 7.01 -8.17
CA ALA A 202 19.81 8.20 -7.91
C ALA A 202 19.83 8.56 -6.42
N ILE A 203 18.72 8.34 -5.71
CA ILE A 203 18.64 8.51 -4.24
C ILE A 203 19.50 7.46 -3.52
N GLU A 204 19.48 6.20 -3.97
CA GLU A 204 20.28 5.13 -3.34
C GLU A 204 21.80 5.31 -3.54
N VAL A 205 22.20 5.85 -4.69
CA VAL A 205 23.63 6.07 -5.05
C VAL A 205 24.18 7.36 -4.46
N ALA A 206 23.32 8.32 -4.12
CA ALA A 206 23.66 9.52 -3.38
C ALA A 206 23.15 9.42 -1.92
N PRO A 207 23.73 8.56 -1.05
CA PRO A 207 23.44 8.61 0.36
C PRO A 207 24.18 9.83 0.92
N GLU A 208 23.55 11.00 0.89
CA GLU A 208 24.12 12.14 1.60
C GLU A 208 23.95 11.90 3.10
N THR A 209 25.07 11.55 3.73
CA THR A 209 25.25 11.53 5.17
C THR A 209 24.89 12.90 5.73
N LYS A 210 24.01 12.90 6.74
CA LYS A 210 23.61 14.09 7.52
C LYS A 210 24.78 15.02 7.89
N GLU A 211 25.96 14.46 8.12
CA GLU A 211 27.17 15.16 8.55
C GLU A 211 27.78 16.08 7.47
N ALA A 212 27.56 15.81 6.17
CA ALA A 212 28.07 16.66 5.09
C ALA A 212 27.18 17.89 4.83
N ILE A 213 25.91 17.84 5.25
CA ILE A 213 24.93 18.91 5.08
C ILE A 213 25.21 20.05 6.08
N GLU A 214 25.70 19.72 7.28
CA GLU A 214 25.96 20.69 8.37
C GLU A 214 27.24 21.52 8.16
N GLU A 215 28.20 21.01 7.37
CA GLU A 215 29.50 21.66 7.15
C GLU A 215 29.54 22.53 5.87
N LEU A 216 28.68 22.22 4.88
CA LEU A 216 28.54 22.99 3.63
C LEU A 216 27.47 24.09 3.71
N PHE A 217 26.52 23.95 4.64
CA PHE A 217 25.49 24.93 4.95
C PHE A 217 25.57 25.23 6.44
N PRO A 218 26.38 26.21 6.91
CA PRO A 218 26.13 26.78 8.23
C PRO A 218 24.66 27.20 8.27
N GLU A 219 24.00 27.04 9.42
CA GLU A 219 22.59 27.36 9.65
C GLU A 219 22.25 28.80 9.20
N GLU A 220 22.06 28.97 7.89
CA GLU A 220 21.60 30.18 7.26
C GLU A 220 20.10 29.99 7.03
N ALA A 221 19.36 30.93 7.62
CA ALA A 221 17.92 30.99 7.77
C ALA A 221 17.12 30.34 6.64
N GLU A 222 16.06 29.62 7.03
CA GLU A 222 15.03 29.03 6.17
C GLU A 222 14.75 29.86 4.90
N PRO A 223 14.76 29.28 3.69
CA PRO A 223 14.36 30.03 2.51
C PRO A 223 12.85 30.31 2.58
N GLU A 224 12.53 31.60 2.51
CA GLU A 224 11.19 32.17 2.48
C GLU A 224 10.33 31.52 1.38
N ILE A 225 9.14 31.08 1.76
CA ILE A 225 8.06 30.65 0.85
C ILE A 225 7.91 31.75 -0.24
N PRO A 226 7.80 31.42 -1.54
CA PRO A 226 7.58 32.43 -2.57
C PRO A 226 6.36 33.27 -2.19
N ILE A 227 6.61 34.54 -1.88
CA ILE A 227 5.56 35.51 -1.61
C ILE A 227 4.67 35.51 -2.85
N ASP A 228 3.41 35.15 -2.67
CA ASP A 228 2.37 35.47 -3.65
C ASP A 228 2.32 37.01 -3.71
N GLU A 229 3.18 37.61 -4.55
CA GLU A 229 3.35 39.07 -4.65
C GLU A 229 2.01 39.77 -4.94
N GLU A 230 1.11 39.06 -5.61
CA GLU A 230 -0.24 39.53 -5.90
C GLU A 230 -1.09 39.57 -4.63
N LEU A 231 -1.00 38.54 -3.78
CA LEU A 231 -1.64 38.51 -2.46
C LEU A 231 -1.10 39.57 -1.50
N LEU A 232 0.22 39.79 -1.49
CA LEU A 232 0.82 40.82 -0.65
C LEU A 232 0.35 42.22 -1.08
N LYS A 233 0.35 42.51 -2.38
CA LYS A 233 -0.18 43.77 -2.93
C LYS A 233 -1.66 43.95 -2.60
N GLY A 234 -2.48 42.91 -2.79
CA GLY A 234 -3.90 42.94 -2.42
C GLY A 234 -4.10 43.23 -0.94
N TRP A 235 -3.27 42.64 -0.08
CA TRP A 235 -3.32 42.82 1.38
C TRP A 235 -2.98 44.24 1.80
N GLU A 236 -1.96 44.85 1.17
CA GLU A 236 -1.60 46.24 1.42
C GLU A 236 -2.68 47.22 0.99
N ILE A 237 -3.32 46.99 -0.16
CA ILE A 237 -4.43 47.83 -0.63
C ILE A 237 -5.58 47.79 0.38
N VAL A 238 -5.97 46.60 0.84
CA VAL A 238 -7.04 46.46 1.86
C VAL A 238 -6.66 47.15 3.17
N ARG A 239 -5.40 47.01 3.64
CA ARG A 239 -4.89 47.70 4.83
C ARG A 239 -5.05 49.22 4.69
N ASP A 240 -4.70 49.76 3.53
CA ASP A 240 -4.73 51.21 3.29
C ASP A 240 -6.18 51.71 3.18
N SER A 241 -7.08 50.95 2.54
CA SER A 241 -8.52 51.24 2.52
C SER A 241 -9.14 51.21 3.92
N ILE A 242 -8.75 50.28 4.79
CA ILE A 242 -9.19 50.21 6.19
C ILE A 242 -8.79 51.48 6.96
N LYS A 243 -7.55 51.96 6.74
CA LYS A 243 -7.03 53.19 7.36
C LYS A 243 -7.75 54.42 6.84
N GLU A 244 -8.00 54.51 5.54
CA GLU A 244 -8.70 55.64 4.91
C GLU A 244 -10.17 55.73 5.36
N LEU A 245 -10.88 54.60 5.35
CA LEU A 245 -12.30 54.52 5.73
C LEU A 245 -12.54 54.52 7.26
N LYS A 246 -11.47 54.49 8.06
CA LYS A 246 -11.51 54.43 9.54
C LYS A 246 -12.42 53.32 10.06
N LEU A 247 -12.35 52.14 9.45
CA LEU A 247 -13.14 50.98 9.87
C LEU A 247 -12.75 50.55 11.29
N THR A 248 -13.76 50.25 12.11
CA THR A 248 -13.53 49.76 13.47
C THR A 248 -13.17 48.27 13.48
N ASP A 249 -12.39 47.83 14.46
CA ASP A 249 -11.99 46.41 14.62
C ASP A 249 -13.21 45.46 14.61
N ARG A 250 -14.33 45.89 15.21
CA ARG A 250 -15.59 45.13 15.20
C ARG A 250 -16.17 44.95 13.79
N GLN A 251 -16.08 45.96 12.92
CA GLN A 251 -16.58 45.87 11.55
C GLN A 251 -15.74 44.90 10.72
N ILE A 252 -14.41 44.96 10.88
CA ILE A 252 -13.45 44.08 10.20
C ILE A 252 -13.67 42.63 10.62
N ARG A 253 -13.70 42.35 11.93
CA ARG A 253 -13.94 41.00 12.46
C ARG A 253 -15.28 40.44 11.98
N ASN A 254 -16.35 41.24 12.01
CA ASN A 254 -17.66 40.79 11.55
C ASN A 254 -17.68 40.46 10.05
N TRP A 255 -16.95 41.22 9.22
CA TRP A 255 -16.86 40.94 7.79
C TRP A 255 -16.12 39.64 7.53
N PHE A 256 -14.92 39.46 8.10
CA PHE A 256 -14.10 38.24 7.89
C PHE A 256 -14.71 36.99 8.51
N LYS A 257 -15.54 37.13 9.55
CA LYS A 257 -16.33 36.02 10.12
C LYS A 257 -17.25 35.34 9.09
N HIS A 258 -17.69 36.03 8.03
CA HIS A 258 -18.49 35.42 6.96
C HIS A 258 -17.68 34.40 6.15
N TYR A 259 -16.35 34.47 6.21
CA TYR A 259 -15.40 33.57 5.57
C TYR A 259 -14.72 32.63 6.56
N ASP A 260 -15.23 32.52 7.80
CA ASP A 260 -14.66 31.71 8.88
C ASP A 260 -13.23 32.11 9.26
N LEU A 261 -12.91 33.41 9.12
CA LEU A 261 -11.59 33.98 9.43
C LEU A 261 -11.69 34.96 10.60
N GLU A 262 -10.84 34.76 11.62
CA GLU A 262 -10.74 35.65 12.78
C GLU A 262 -9.68 36.73 12.57
N ILE A 263 -10.01 37.73 11.75
CA ILE A 263 -9.10 38.82 11.38
C ILE A 263 -9.59 40.13 11.98
N GLY A 264 -8.71 40.77 12.76
CA GLY A 264 -8.90 42.11 13.32
C GLY A 264 -7.95 43.14 12.73
N LEU A 265 -8.04 44.36 13.25
CA LEU A 265 -7.21 45.48 12.82
C LEU A 265 -5.71 45.21 13.02
N ASP A 266 -5.37 44.49 14.10
CA ASP A 266 -4.00 44.13 14.48
C ASP A 266 -3.31 43.15 13.53
N ASN A 267 -4.08 42.45 12.69
CA ASN A 267 -3.55 41.52 11.70
C ASN A 267 -2.99 42.22 10.46
N PHE A 268 -3.46 43.44 10.15
CA PHE A 268 -3.06 44.17 8.93
C PHE A 268 -1.70 44.85 9.02
N ASP A 269 -1.10 44.93 10.21
CA ASP A 269 0.29 45.38 10.40
C ASP A 269 1.31 44.25 10.20
N LYS A 270 0.83 43.03 9.91
CA LYS A 270 1.62 41.82 9.66
C LYS A 270 1.34 41.28 8.26
N ALA A 271 2.13 40.30 7.84
CA ALA A 271 1.88 39.53 6.62
C ALA A 271 0.48 38.87 6.66
N PRO A 272 -0.16 38.65 5.48
CA PRO A 272 -1.49 38.09 5.42
C PRO A 272 -1.56 36.73 6.14
N PRO A 273 -2.49 36.54 7.09
CA PRO A 273 -2.62 35.29 7.82
C PRO A 273 -3.08 34.15 6.90
N ALA A 274 -2.77 32.91 7.29
CA ALA A 274 -3.14 31.72 6.53
C ALA A 274 -4.66 31.65 6.29
N GLY A 275 -5.07 31.39 5.05
CA GLY A 275 -6.48 31.33 4.63
C GLY A 275 -6.99 32.58 3.89
N ILE A 276 -6.24 33.69 3.90
CA ILE A 276 -6.52 34.86 3.07
C ILE A 276 -6.14 34.58 1.61
N THR A 277 -7.02 34.95 0.69
CA THR A 277 -6.82 34.78 -0.77
C THR A 277 -7.22 36.05 -1.51
N ASN A 278 -6.68 36.27 -2.71
CA ASN A 278 -6.98 37.46 -3.53
C ASN A 278 -8.48 37.65 -3.80
N ASN A 279 -9.25 36.56 -3.93
CA ASN A 279 -10.70 36.60 -4.12
C ASN A 279 -11.45 37.15 -2.88
N ILE A 280 -10.93 36.88 -1.68
CA ILE A 280 -11.50 37.45 -0.45
C ILE A 280 -11.15 38.94 -0.38
N LEU A 281 -9.92 39.32 -0.73
CA LEU A 281 -9.48 40.71 -0.69
C LEU A 281 -10.20 41.59 -1.71
N SER A 282 -10.46 41.10 -2.92
CA SER A 282 -11.23 41.84 -3.93
C SER A 282 -12.66 42.13 -3.46
N LYS A 283 -13.31 41.16 -2.80
CA LYS A 283 -14.67 41.35 -2.25
C LYS A 283 -14.73 42.29 -1.05
N PHE A 284 -13.60 42.52 -0.38
CA PHE A 284 -13.53 43.51 0.69
C PHE A 284 -13.45 44.93 0.14
N GLN A 285 -12.91 45.08 -1.08
CA GLN A 285 -12.75 46.37 -1.77
C GLN A 285 -14.03 46.82 -2.50
N ASP A 286 -14.88 45.86 -2.90
CA ASP A 286 -16.22 46.11 -3.47
C ASP A 286 -17.22 46.64 -2.41
#